data_AF-A0A931EG17-F1
#
_entry.id   AF-A0A931EG17-F1
#
_cell.length_a   1.000
_cell.length_b   1.000
_cell.length_c   1.000
_cell.angle_alpha   90.00
_cell.angle_beta   90.00
_cell.angle_gamma   90.00
#
_symmetry.space_group_name_H-M   'P 1'
#
loop_
_entity.id
_entity.type
_entity.pdbx_description
1 polymer ?
#
loop_
_entity_poly.entity_id
_entity_poly.type
_entity_poly.pdbx_seq_one_letter_code
_entity_poly.pdbx_strand_id
1 'polypeptide(L)'
;MKVHDSRATQPMRVTTDGKNLVSHAGTALLSELADRTGLTEGMSFAMSACGINWHTHNPGVVLTHLAVAMADGADCLADMASLREQAELFGPVASIATAWRAVEATSVFELGAIPQAIATARAKVWKAAPPGESLVLDFDATLVNAYSEKQDATPTYKGSTRSTGESGF
;
A
#
# COMPACT_ATOMS: atom_id res chain seq x y z
N MET A 1 21.40 -0.60 6.41
CA MET A 1 20.72 -1.44 5.41
C MET A 1 20.91 -0.85 4.01
N LYS A 2 21.16 -1.67 2.97
CA LYS A 2 21.19 -1.17 1.58
C LYS A 2 19.83 -1.40 0.93
N VAL A 3 19.25 -0.33 0.38
CA VAL A 3 18.09 -0.37 -0.51
C VAL A 3 18.65 -0.41 -1.93
N HIS A 4 18.21 -1.37 -2.72
CA HIS A 4 18.65 -1.50 -4.10
C HIS A 4 17.73 -0.68 -5.01
N ASP A 5 18.13 -0.51 -6.26
CA ASP A 5 17.26 0.11 -7.25
C ASP A 5 15.99 -0.74 -7.40
N SER A 6 14.83 -0.10 -7.27
CA SER A 6 13.53 -0.75 -7.41
C SER A 6 12.62 0.10 -8.29
N ARG A 7 11.47 -0.43 -8.69
CA ARG A 7 10.54 0.32 -9.55
C ARG A 7 9.94 1.51 -8.81
N ALA A 8 9.86 1.45 -7.48
CA ALA A 8 9.23 2.44 -6.62
C ALA A 8 10.22 3.27 -5.78
N THR A 9 11.51 2.91 -5.73
CA THR A 9 12.54 3.66 -4.99
C THR A 9 13.86 3.74 -5.74
N GLN A 10 14.64 4.76 -5.41
CA GLN A 10 16.01 4.90 -5.86
C GLN A 10 16.99 4.21 -4.89
N PRO A 11 18.17 3.78 -5.36
CA PRO A 11 19.15 3.11 -4.52
C PRO A 11 19.69 4.04 -3.43
N MET A 12 19.63 3.59 -2.18
CA MET A 12 20.10 4.36 -1.02
C MET A 12 20.71 3.46 0.05
N ARG A 13 21.55 4.02 0.92
CA ARG A 13 22.08 3.32 2.10
C ARG A 13 21.53 3.94 3.37
N VAL A 14 20.76 3.16 4.11
CA VAL A 14 20.28 3.53 5.45
C VAL A 14 21.37 3.23 6.48
N THR A 15 21.83 4.25 7.19
CA THR A 15 22.77 4.16 8.33
C THR A 15 22.11 4.64 9.61
N THR A 16 22.61 4.21 10.77
CA THR A 16 22.08 4.60 12.10
C THR A 16 23.03 5.57 12.82
N ASP A 17 23.91 6.25 12.08
CA ASP A 17 24.99 7.09 12.60
C ASP A 17 24.57 8.55 12.86
N GLY A 18 23.30 8.89 12.64
CA GLY A 18 22.70 10.20 12.96
C GLY A 18 23.11 11.33 12.01
N LYS A 19 23.79 11.04 10.90
CA LYS A 19 24.17 12.01 9.86
C LYS A 19 23.23 11.87 8.66
N ASN A 20 22.83 12.98 8.04
CA ASN A 20 21.84 13.01 6.95
C ASN A 20 20.49 12.38 7.32
N LEU A 21 19.92 12.82 8.44
CA LEU A 21 18.59 12.41 8.87
C LEU A 21 17.55 12.88 7.87
N VAL A 22 16.86 11.95 7.23
CA VAL A 22 15.69 12.22 6.41
C VAL A 22 14.46 11.79 7.20
N SER A 23 13.57 12.73 7.51
CA SER A 23 12.23 12.39 7.97
C SER A 23 11.59 11.47 6.92
N HIS A 24 10.95 10.38 7.34
CA HIS A 24 10.30 9.41 6.45
C HIS A 24 11.24 8.44 5.68
N ALA A 25 12.54 8.34 6.01
CA ALA A 25 13.40 7.29 5.42
C ALA A 25 12.84 5.86 5.58
N GLY A 26 12.01 5.63 6.60
CA GLY A 26 11.30 4.36 6.81
C GLY A 26 10.24 4.05 5.76
N THR A 27 9.62 5.04 5.11
CA THR A 27 8.54 4.81 4.12
C THR A 27 9.09 4.40 2.76
N ALA A 28 10.33 4.79 2.43
CA ALA A 28 11.03 4.22 1.28
C ALA A 28 11.27 2.71 1.44
N LEU A 29 11.44 2.20 2.67
CA LEU A 29 11.55 0.75 2.90
C LEU A 29 10.24 0.01 2.60
N LEU A 30 9.08 0.67 2.76
CA LEU A 30 7.78 0.09 2.40
C LEU A 30 7.65 -0.05 0.88
N SER A 31 8.12 0.95 0.13
CA SER A 31 8.16 0.88 -1.34
C SER A 31 9.09 -0.23 -1.83
N GLU A 32 10.28 -0.36 -1.24
CA GLU A 32 11.21 -1.47 -1.52
C GLU A 32 10.61 -2.84 -1.18
N LEU A 33 9.92 -2.95 -0.03
CA LEU A 33 9.23 -4.17 0.38
C LEU A 33 8.13 -4.55 -0.63
N ALA A 34 7.35 -3.57 -1.08
CA ALA A 34 6.31 -3.78 -2.09
C ALA A 34 6.92 -4.33 -3.40
N ASP A 35 8.06 -3.78 -3.84
CA ASP A 35 8.74 -4.28 -5.04
C ASP A 35 9.32 -5.69 -4.84
N ARG A 36 10.05 -5.94 -3.74
CA ARG A 36 10.65 -7.25 -3.46
C ARG A 36 9.63 -8.37 -3.30
N THR A 37 8.45 -8.04 -2.79
CA THR A 37 7.34 -9.00 -2.67
C THR A 37 6.57 -9.16 -3.98
N GLY A 38 6.85 -8.32 -4.99
CA GLY A 38 6.15 -8.30 -6.27
C GLY A 38 4.76 -7.66 -6.18
N LEU A 39 4.45 -6.93 -5.11
CA LEU A 39 3.21 -6.19 -4.98
C LEU A 39 3.09 -5.12 -6.07
N THR A 40 4.16 -4.36 -6.33
CA THR A 40 4.20 -3.32 -7.36
C THR A 40 3.96 -3.89 -8.75
N GLU A 41 4.48 -5.08 -9.03
CA GLU A 41 4.20 -5.82 -10.26
C GLU A 41 2.75 -6.28 -10.36
N GLY A 42 2.24 -6.88 -9.27
CA GLY A 42 0.85 -7.33 -9.20
C GLY A 42 -0.14 -6.17 -9.38
N MET A 43 0.15 -5.00 -8.81
CA MET A 43 -0.61 -3.77 -9.03
C MET A 43 -0.53 -3.29 -10.48
N SER A 44 0.65 -3.37 -11.11
CA SER A 44 0.82 -3.04 -12.53
C SER A 44 -0.04 -3.94 -13.42
N PHE A 45 -0.06 -5.24 -13.13
CA PHE A 45 -0.88 -6.22 -13.83
C PHE A 45 -2.37 -5.95 -13.61
N ALA A 46 -2.78 -5.72 -12.36
CA ALA A 46 -4.16 -5.42 -12.01
C ALA A 46 -4.71 -4.22 -12.79
N MET A 47 -3.90 -3.18 -12.96
CA MET A 47 -4.28 -1.94 -13.65
C MET A 47 -3.98 -1.94 -15.16
N SER A 48 -3.50 -3.05 -15.74
CA SER A 48 -3.07 -3.08 -17.15
C SER A 48 -4.21 -2.83 -18.14
N ALA A 49 -5.45 -3.15 -17.76
CA ALA A 49 -6.64 -3.03 -18.59
C ALA A 49 -7.57 -1.88 -18.17
N CYS A 50 -7.16 -1.01 -17.23
CA CYS A 50 -8.03 0.01 -16.64
C CYS A 50 -8.37 1.21 -17.55
N GLY A 51 -8.04 1.12 -18.85
CA GLY A 51 -8.34 2.17 -19.84
C GLY A 51 -7.46 3.43 -19.75
N ILE A 52 -6.49 3.50 -18.84
CA ILE A 52 -5.50 4.58 -18.78
C ILE A 52 -4.33 4.26 -19.72
N ASN A 53 -3.90 5.26 -20.48
CA ASN A 53 -2.65 5.17 -21.23
C ASN A 53 -1.44 5.61 -20.37
N TRP A 54 -0.73 4.62 -19.85
CA TRP A 54 0.40 4.78 -18.92
C TRP A 54 1.71 5.10 -19.65
N HIS A 55 1.84 6.32 -20.18
CA HIS A 55 3.04 6.73 -20.94
C HIS A 55 4.26 7.02 -20.06
N THR A 56 4.06 7.75 -18.95
CA THR A 56 5.17 8.29 -18.14
C THR A 56 5.35 7.56 -16.82
N HIS A 57 4.25 7.06 -16.24
CA HIS A 57 4.27 6.40 -14.93
C HIS A 57 3.83 4.95 -15.06
N ASN A 58 4.47 4.08 -14.29
CA ASN A 58 4.00 2.71 -14.11
C ASN A 58 2.80 2.70 -13.13
N PRO A 59 1.66 2.09 -13.47
CA PRO A 59 0.48 2.08 -12.61
C PRO A 59 0.76 1.48 -11.23
N GLY A 60 1.47 0.37 -11.17
CA GLY A 60 1.79 -0.28 -9.91
C GLY A 60 2.64 0.60 -9.00
N VAL A 61 3.56 1.38 -9.57
CA VAL A 61 4.35 2.38 -8.82
C VAL A 61 3.44 3.48 -8.28
N VAL A 62 2.50 3.99 -9.09
CA VAL A 62 1.53 5.00 -8.63
C VAL A 62 0.69 4.49 -7.45
N LEU A 63 0.14 3.29 -7.53
CA LEU A 63 -0.63 2.70 -6.43
C LEU A 63 0.25 2.38 -5.21
N THR A 64 1.50 1.97 -5.43
CA THR A 64 2.46 1.72 -4.34
C THR A 64 2.80 3.02 -3.61
N HIS A 65 3.11 4.10 -4.33
CA HIS A 65 3.36 5.42 -3.73
C HIS A 65 2.12 5.96 -3.00
N LEU A 66 0.92 5.72 -3.52
CA LEU A 66 -0.31 6.09 -2.83
C LEU A 66 -0.46 5.34 -1.49
N ALA A 67 -0.23 4.03 -1.48
CA ALA A 67 -0.27 3.23 -0.25
C ALA A 67 0.82 3.64 0.75
N VAL A 68 2.00 4.01 0.25
CA VAL A 68 3.12 4.49 1.07
C VAL A 68 2.80 5.85 1.67
N ALA A 69 2.20 6.77 0.90
CA ALA A 69 1.73 8.05 1.42
C ALA A 69 0.69 7.85 2.54
N MET A 70 -0.28 6.93 2.35
CA MET A 70 -1.26 6.60 3.39
C MET A 70 -0.60 6.03 4.65
N ALA A 71 0.39 5.15 4.49
CA ALA A 71 1.19 4.64 5.60
C ALA A 71 2.03 5.72 6.31
N ASP A 72 2.34 6.81 5.58
CA ASP A 72 3.01 7.99 6.08
C ASP A 72 2.08 9.01 6.76
N GLY A 73 0.76 8.74 6.75
CA GLY A 73 -0.27 9.57 7.36
C GLY A 73 -1.02 10.48 6.38
N ALA A 74 -0.86 10.31 5.06
CA ALA A 74 -1.66 11.02 4.07
C ALA A 74 -3.15 10.70 4.20
N ASP A 75 -3.98 11.74 4.20
CA ASP A 75 -5.44 11.61 4.21
C ASP A 75 -6.06 12.07 2.87
N CYS A 76 -5.28 12.70 2.00
CA CYS A 76 -5.72 13.12 0.68
C CYS A 76 -4.64 12.93 -0.41
N LEU A 77 -5.04 13.00 -1.68
CA LEU A 77 -4.11 12.85 -2.81
C LEU A 77 -3.08 13.98 -2.90
N ALA A 78 -3.36 15.16 -2.33
CA ALA A 78 -2.44 16.28 -2.35
C ALA A 78 -1.17 15.99 -1.53
N ASP A 79 -1.29 15.18 -0.47
CA ASP A 79 -0.20 14.79 0.41
C ASP A 79 0.87 13.95 -0.30
N MET A 80 0.58 13.36 -1.47
CA MET A 80 1.60 12.74 -2.33
C MET A 80 2.71 13.73 -2.75
N ALA A 81 2.49 15.04 -2.59
CA ALA A 81 3.54 16.04 -2.74
C ALA A 81 4.73 15.79 -1.80
N SER A 82 4.52 15.26 -0.59
CA SER A 82 5.59 14.96 0.37
C SER A 82 6.58 13.92 -0.17
N LEU A 83 6.07 12.89 -0.85
CA LEU A 83 6.91 11.89 -1.54
C LEU A 83 7.62 12.50 -2.75
N ARG A 84 6.96 13.39 -3.49
CA ARG A 84 7.53 14.04 -4.67
C ARG A 84 8.66 15.00 -4.33
N GLU A 85 8.58 15.68 -3.19
CA GLU A 85 9.66 16.52 -2.64
C GLU A 85 10.90 15.70 -2.27
N GLN A 86 10.75 14.38 -2.13
CA GLN A 86 11.81 13.40 -1.86
C GLN A 86 12.11 12.55 -3.10
N ALA A 87 12.20 13.17 -4.28
CA ALA A 87 12.46 12.49 -5.55
C ALA A 87 13.76 11.65 -5.55
N GLU A 88 14.74 12.02 -4.73
CA GLU A 88 15.97 11.23 -4.53
C GLU A 88 15.71 9.86 -3.88
N LEU A 89 14.58 9.67 -3.21
CA LEU A 89 14.19 8.42 -2.55
C LEU A 89 13.13 7.65 -3.35
N PHE A 90 12.13 8.33 -3.88
CA PHE A 90 10.97 7.72 -4.54
C PHE A 90 11.01 7.77 -6.06
N GLY A 91 11.99 8.48 -6.64
CA GLY A 91 12.03 8.73 -8.08
C GLY A 91 10.86 9.60 -8.55
N PRO A 92 10.40 9.45 -9.80
CA PRO A 92 9.32 10.26 -10.36
C PRO A 92 7.95 9.86 -9.82
N VAL A 93 7.52 10.53 -8.75
CA VAL A 93 6.18 10.40 -8.15
C VAL A 93 5.13 11.06 -9.04
N ALA A 94 4.00 10.38 -9.23
CA ALA A 94 2.89 10.87 -10.03
C ALA A 94 2.30 12.20 -9.51
N SER A 95 1.78 13.01 -10.43
CA SER A 95 1.00 14.19 -10.07
C SER A 95 -0.32 13.81 -9.40
N ILE A 96 -0.94 14.75 -8.66
CA ILE A 96 -2.26 14.57 -8.04
C ILE A 96 -3.29 14.18 -9.10
N ALA A 97 -3.27 14.82 -10.28
CA ALA A 97 -4.19 14.51 -11.37
C ALA A 97 -3.99 13.10 -11.93
N THR A 98 -2.73 12.64 -12.04
CA THR A 98 -2.42 11.27 -12.47
C THR A 98 -2.87 10.24 -11.43
N ALA A 99 -2.64 10.51 -10.15
CA ALA A 99 -3.07 9.64 -9.06
C ALA A 99 -4.60 9.57 -8.96
N TRP A 100 -5.29 10.70 -9.10
CA TRP A 100 -6.76 10.74 -9.16
C TRP A 100 -7.29 9.87 -10.30
N ARG A 101 -6.74 10.03 -11.52
CA ARG A 101 -7.16 9.21 -12.67
C ARG A 101 -6.98 7.73 -12.39
N ALA A 102 -5.88 7.33 -11.74
CA ALA A 102 -5.64 5.93 -11.35
C ALA A 102 -6.75 5.39 -10.44
N VAL A 103 -7.13 6.15 -9.41
CA VAL A 103 -8.21 5.79 -8.49
C VAL A 103 -9.55 5.74 -9.23
N GLU A 104 -9.84 6.74 -10.07
CA GLU A 104 -11.08 6.83 -10.85
C GLU A 104 -11.23 5.69 -11.87
N ALA A 105 -10.12 5.22 -12.45
CA ALA A 105 -10.11 4.12 -13.40
C ALA A 105 -10.26 2.73 -12.76
N THR A 106 -10.20 2.63 -11.43
CA THR A 106 -10.35 1.36 -10.73
C THR A 106 -11.81 0.92 -10.82
N SER A 107 -12.10 -0.09 -11.64
CA SER A 107 -13.44 -0.65 -11.82
C SER A 107 -13.61 -1.96 -11.05
N VAL A 108 -14.75 -2.64 -11.23
CA VAL A 108 -15.03 -3.95 -10.60
C VAL A 108 -13.91 -4.97 -10.87
N PHE A 109 -13.30 -4.95 -12.06
CA PHE A 109 -12.22 -5.86 -12.41
C PHE A 109 -10.95 -5.58 -11.58
N GLU A 110 -10.49 -4.32 -11.56
CA GLU A 110 -9.33 -3.89 -10.80
C GLU A 110 -9.56 -4.10 -9.29
N LEU A 111 -10.77 -3.80 -8.80
CA LEU A 111 -11.18 -4.05 -7.40
C LEU A 111 -11.13 -5.54 -7.03
N GLY A 112 -11.28 -6.45 -8.00
CA GLY A 112 -11.07 -7.89 -7.80
C GLY A 112 -9.59 -8.30 -7.88
N ALA A 113 -8.82 -7.71 -8.79
CA ALA A 113 -7.42 -8.07 -9.04
C ALA A 113 -6.44 -7.51 -7.99
N ILE A 114 -6.67 -6.30 -7.48
CA ILE A 114 -5.81 -5.66 -6.47
C ILE A 114 -5.71 -6.51 -5.19
N PRO A 115 -6.82 -7.02 -4.59
CA PRO A 115 -6.75 -7.92 -3.45
C PRO A 115 -5.94 -9.20 -3.71
N GLN A 116 -5.96 -9.74 -4.94
CA GLN A 116 -5.18 -10.92 -5.30
C GLN A 116 -3.67 -10.61 -5.36
N ALA A 117 -3.30 -9.44 -5.87
CA ALA A 117 -1.92 -8.96 -5.84
C ALA A 117 -1.42 -8.81 -4.39
N ILE A 118 -2.25 -8.22 -3.52
CA ILE A 118 -1.96 -8.08 -2.09
C ILE A 118 -1.81 -9.46 -1.43
N ALA A 119 -2.72 -10.39 -1.66
CA ALA A 119 -2.67 -11.73 -1.09
C ALA A 119 -1.39 -12.48 -1.51
N THR A 120 -1.00 -12.38 -2.78
CA THR A 120 0.21 -13.00 -3.31
C THR A 120 1.47 -12.41 -2.66
N ALA A 121 1.54 -11.08 -2.54
CA ALA A 121 2.64 -10.40 -1.85
C ALA A 121 2.72 -10.83 -0.38
N ARG A 122 1.59 -10.85 0.34
CA ARG A 122 1.52 -11.30 1.74
C ARG A 122 1.97 -12.74 1.90
N ALA A 123 1.59 -13.65 1.00
CA ALA A 123 2.03 -15.04 1.05
C ALA A 123 3.56 -15.17 0.94
N LYS A 124 4.21 -14.35 0.09
CA LYS A 124 5.68 -14.29 0.01
C LYS A 124 6.30 -13.75 1.30
N VAL A 125 5.72 -12.69 1.88
CA VAL A 125 6.19 -12.12 3.16
C VAL A 125 6.09 -13.16 4.28
N TRP A 126 4.96 -13.86 4.42
CA TRP A 126 4.76 -14.88 5.45
C TRP A 126 5.57 -16.15 5.26
N LYS A 127 5.97 -16.46 4.03
CA LYS A 127 6.93 -17.54 3.79
C LYS A 127 8.35 -17.16 4.23
N ALA A 128 8.67 -15.87 4.27
CA ALA A 128 9.94 -15.41 4.83
C ALA A 128 9.90 -15.56 6.35
N ALA A 129 10.88 -16.27 6.93
CA ALA A 129 11.01 -16.36 8.37
C ALA A 129 11.33 -14.96 8.94
N PRO A 130 10.76 -14.60 10.11
CA PRO A 130 11.17 -13.37 10.78
C PRO A 130 12.68 -13.43 11.07
N PRO A 131 13.38 -12.28 11.06
CA PRO A 131 14.77 -12.25 11.50
C PRO A 131 14.84 -12.66 12.99
N GLY A 132 15.54 -13.75 13.30
CA GLY A 132 15.69 -14.28 14.67
C GLY A 132 14.70 -15.40 15.02
N GLU A 133 14.53 -15.68 16.32
CA GLU A 133 13.65 -16.76 16.81
C GLU A 133 12.17 -16.38 16.84
N SER A 134 11.84 -15.09 16.99
CA SER A 134 10.45 -14.60 16.98
C SER A 134 10.38 -13.11 16.61
N LEU A 135 9.26 -12.72 16.00
CA LEU A 135 8.88 -11.33 15.77
C LEU A 135 7.47 -11.13 16.33
N VAL A 136 7.34 -10.25 17.32
CA VAL A 136 6.04 -9.87 17.89
C VAL A 136 5.68 -8.51 17.32
N LEU A 137 4.58 -8.45 16.57
CA LEU A 137 4.01 -7.20 16.06
C LEU A 137 2.73 -6.92 16.85
N ASP A 138 2.73 -5.84 17.60
CA ASP A 138 1.53 -5.33 18.25
C ASP A 138 0.87 -4.30 17.34
N PHE A 139 -0.43 -4.46 17.09
CA PHE A 139 -1.19 -3.61 16.20
C PHE A 139 -2.42 -3.07 16.93
N ASP A 140 -2.36 -1.81 17.33
CA ASP A 140 -3.55 -1.06 17.74
C ASP A 140 -4.28 -0.57 16.48
N ALA A 141 -5.31 -1.31 16.05
CA ALA A 141 -6.13 -0.91 14.92
C ALA A 141 -7.26 0.02 15.38
N THR A 142 -7.30 1.24 14.84
CA THR A 142 -8.50 2.09 14.85
C THR A 142 -9.23 1.91 13.52
N LEU A 143 -10.50 1.53 13.57
CA LEU A 143 -11.34 1.45 12.37
C LEU A 143 -11.62 2.87 11.87
N VAL A 144 -11.13 3.18 10.66
CA VAL A 144 -11.48 4.42 9.96
C VAL A 144 -12.66 4.13 9.04
N ASN A 145 -13.81 4.75 9.31
CA ASN A 145 -14.98 4.64 8.46
C ASN A 145 -14.84 5.59 7.26
N ALA A 146 -14.68 5.04 6.06
CA ALA A 146 -14.83 5.79 4.81
C ALA A 146 -16.33 5.82 4.44
N TYR A 147 -16.98 6.97 4.65
CA TYR A 147 -18.37 7.18 4.27
C TYR A 147 -18.50 7.29 2.75
N SER A 148 -19.47 6.57 2.17
CA SER A 148 -19.82 6.64 0.75
C SER A 148 -21.33 6.61 0.59
N GLU A 149 -21.89 7.56 -0.16
CA GLU A 149 -23.33 7.61 -0.48
C GLU A 149 -23.75 6.61 -1.59
N LYS A 150 -22.84 5.75 -2.07
CA LYS A 150 -23.08 4.91 -3.25
C LYS A 150 -23.80 3.59 -2.93
N GLN A 151 -24.59 3.13 -3.91
CA GLN A 151 -25.57 2.03 -3.83
C GLN A 151 -25.01 0.62 -3.56
N ASP A 152 -23.68 0.44 -3.42
CA ASP A 152 -23.01 -0.86 -3.21
C ASP A 152 -22.10 -0.89 -1.96
N ALA A 153 -22.28 0.04 -1.01
CA ALA A 153 -21.57 -0.02 0.27
C ALA A 153 -21.95 -1.29 1.04
N THR A 154 -21.06 -2.28 1.08
CA THR A 154 -21.29 -3.55 1.79
C THR A 154 -21.24 -3.32 3.30
N PRO A 155 -22.27 -3.73 4.08
CA PRO A 155 -22.27 -3.55 5.53
C PRO A 155 -21.18 -4.38 6.21
N THR A 156 -20.34 -3.75 7.03
CA THR A 156 -19.39 -4.44 7.91
C THR A 156 -20.05 -4.86 9.22
N TYR A 157 -20.95 -5.85 9.21
CA TYR A 157 -21.48 -6.42 10.46
C TYR A 157 -20.57 -7.55 10.95
N LYS A 158 -19.97 -7.36 12.13
CA LYS A 158 -19.35 -8.43 12.90
C LYS A 158 -20.47 -9.30 13.48
N GLY A 159 -20.63 -10.51 12.95
CA GLY A 159 -21.60 -11.49 13.47
C GLY A 159 -21.31 -11.83 14.93
N SER A 160 -22.04 -11.23 15.87
CA SER A 160 -22.08 -11.71 17.24
C SER A 160 -22.92 -12.98 17.28
N THR A 161 -22.28 -14.14 17.42
CA THR A 161 -22.99 -15.38 17.79
C THR A 161 -23.56 -15.21 19.19
N ARG A 162 -24.87 -14.99 19.28
CA ARG A 162 -25.61 -15.10 20.55
C ARG A 162 -25.80 -16.59 20.80
N SER A 163 -25.06 -17.15 21.75
CA SER A 163 -25.34 -18.49 22.29
C SER A 163 -26.68 -18.42 23.02
N THR A 164 -27.70 -19.07 22.46
CA THR A 164 -28.96 -19.31 23.16
C THR A 164 -28.71 -20.38 24.21
N GLY A 165 -28.53 -19.93 25.45
CA GLY A 165 -28.61 -20.78 26.63
C GLY A 165 -30.06 -20.87 27.11
N GLU A 166 -30.46 -22.10 27.42
CA GLU A 166 -31.47 -22.50 28.41
C GLU A 166 -32.97 -22.29 28.08
N SER A 167 -33.65 -23.43 27.89
CA SER A 167 -34.98 -23.66 28.45
C SER A 167 -35.07 -25.10 28.93
N GLY A 168 -34.84 -25.30 30.22
CA GLY A 168 -35.29 -26.47 30.97
C GLY A 168 -36.62 -26.15 31.65
N PHE A 169 -37.51 -27.14 31.61
CA PHE A 169 -38.91 -27.21 32.08
C PHE A 169 -39.97 -26.48 31.26
#